data_AF-A0A6B3H1Y1-F1
#
_entry.id   AF-A0A6B3H1Y1-F1
#
_cell.length_a   1.000
_cell.length_b   1.000
_cell.length_c   1.000
_cell.angle_alpha   90.00
_cell.angle_beta   90.00
_cell.angle_gamma   90.00
#
_symmetry.space_group_name_H-M   'P 1'
#
loop_
_entity.id
_entity.type
_entity.pdbx_description
1 polymer ?
#
loop_
_entity_poly.entity_id
_entity_poly.type
_entity_poly.pdbx_seq_one_letter_code
_entity_poly.pdbx_strand_id
1 'polypeptide(L)' 'TVDGSPYTVKGLTWGPSVADAGQYMPDVKSMGVNTIRTWGTDATTKPLLDTAAANGIKVIAGFWLQPGGGPGSGG' A
#
# COMPACT_ATOMS: atom_id res chain seq x y z
N THR A 1 1.91 -17.28 -5.64
CA THR A 1 0.85 -17.23 -6.67
C THR A 1 -0.29 -16.39 -6.14
N VAL A 2 -1.14 -15.84 -7.00
CA VAL A 2 -2.41 -15.17 -6.64
C VAL A 2 -3.47 -15.82 -7.50
N ASP A 3 -4.58 -16.23 -6.88
CA ASP A 3 -5.70 -16.89 -7.56
C ASP A 3 -5.24 -18.08 -8.43
N GLY A 4 -4.35 -18.91 -7.88
CA GLY A 4 -3.81 -20.10 -8.55
C GLY A 4 -2.71 -19.85 -9.59
N SER A 5 -2.41 -18.59 -9.96
CA SER A 5 -1.44 -18.26 -11.01
C SER A 5 -0.14 -17.64 -10.46
N PRO A 6 1.03 -17.83 -11.11
CA PRO A 6 2.23 -17.05 -10.81
C PRO A 6 1.94 -15.55 -10.82
N TYR A 7 2.49 -14.84 -9.83
CA TYR A 7 2.23 -13.42 -9.65
C TYR A 7 3.55 -12.64 -9.65
N THR A 8 3.79 -11.89 -10.72
CA THR A 8 4.93 -10.98 -10.79
C THR A 8 4.53 -9.63 -10.21
N VAL A 9 5.28 -9.17 -9.21
CA VAL A 9 5.07 -7.86 -8.58
C VAL A 9 5.50 -6.76 -9.55
N LYS A 10 4.56 -5.88 -9.90
CA LYS A 10 4.79 -4.58 -10.54
C LYS A 10 4.54 -3.52 -9.47
N GLY A 11 5.59 -3.23 -8.72
CA GLY A 11 5.51 -2.55 -7.44
C GLY A 11 5.65 -1.04 -7.49
N LEU A 12 5.01 -0.34 -6.55
CA LEU A 12 5.26 1.07 -6.22
C LEU A 12 5.27 1.27 -4.69
N THR A 13 6.18 2.10 -4.17
CA THR A 13 6.18 2.44 -2.73
C THR A 13 5.14 3.50 -2.46
N TRP A 14 4.21 3.24 -1.53
CA TRP A 14 3.21 4.22 -1.11
C TRP A 14 3.85 5.26 -0.19
N GLY A 15 3.83 6.52 -0.63
CA GLY A 15 4.31 7.69 0.11
C GLY A 15 3.23 8.64 0.64
N PRO A 16 2.06 8.83 -0.03
CA PRO A 16 1.01 9.73 0.45
C PRO A 16 0.36 9.33 1.78
N SER A 17 -0.49 10.21 2.31
CA SER A 17 -1.36 9.86 3.44
C SER A 17 -2.32 8.73 3.09
N VAL A 18 -2.73 7.92 4.08
CA VAL A 18 -3.77 6.89 3.90
C VAL A 18 -5.11 7.50 3.48
N ALA A 19 -5.37 8.76 3.83
CA ALA A 19 -6.59 9.48 3.46
C ALA A 19 -6.64 9.81 1.95
N ASP A 20 -5.48 9.93 1.30
CA ASP A 20 -5.39 10.26 -0.12
C ASP A 20 -5.51 9.03 -1.02
N ALA A 21 -5.72 7.85 -0.43
CA ALA A 21 -5.85 6.59 -1.17
C ALA A 21 -6.91 6.67 -2.27
N GLY A 22 -8.09 7.21 -1.96
CA GLY A 22 -9.18 7.35 -2.93
C GLY A 22 -8.81 8.23 -4.13
N GLN A 23 -7.97 9.25 -3.91
CA GLN A 23 -7.54 10.17 -4.96
C GLN A 23 -6.49 9.53 -5.88
N TYR A 24 -5.46 8.89 -5.31
CA TYR A 24 -4.30 8.45 -6.09
C TYR A 24 -4.35 6.99 -6.57
N MET A 25 -5.15 6.12 -5.95
CA MET A 25 -5.18 4.69 -6.33
C MET A 25 -5.58 4.44 -7.81
N PRO A 26 -6.53 5.21 -8.40
CA PRO A 26 -6.82 5.10 -9.83
C PRO A 26 -5.60 5.38 -10.72
N ASP A 27 -4.78 6.38 -10.38
CA ASP A 27 -3.56 6.71 -11.11
C ASP A 27 -2.48 5.64 -10.92
N VAL A 28 -2.35 5.11 -9.70
CA VAL A 28 -1.47 3.96 -9.44
C VAL A 28 -1.86 2.79 -10.33
N LYS A 29 -3.15 2.49 -10.44
CA LYS A 29 -3.65 1.44 -11.32
C LYS A 29 -3.38 1.73 -12.80
N SER A 30 -3.59 2.96 -13.26
CA SER A 30 -3.41 3.35 -14.67
C SER A 30 -1.95 3.25 -15.13
N MET A 31 -0.98 3.42 -14.21
CA MET A 31 0.45 3.16 -14.46
C MET A 31 0.79 1.67 -14.63
N GLY A 32 -0.16 0.76 -14.43
CA GLY A 32 0.06 -0.69 -14.53
C GLY A 32 0.66 -1.33 -13.27
N VAL A 33 0.68 -0.60 -12.15
CA VAL A 33 1.04 -1.14 -10.83
C VAL A 33 -0.01 -2.14 -10.39
N ASN A 34 0.44 -3.28 -9.85
CA ASN A 34 -0.44 -4.29 -9.26
C ASN A 34 -0.24 -4.44 -7.75
N THR A 35 0.83 -3.86 -7.20
CA THR A 35 1.17 -4.00 -5.78
C THR A 35 1.75 -2.70 -5.25
N ILE A 36 1.28 -2.23 -4.10
CA ILE A 36 1.92 -1.16 -3.35
C ILE A 36 2.61 -1.69 -2.10
N ARG A 37 3.65 -0.99 -1.62
CA ARG A 37 4.29 -1.25 -0.32
C ARG A 37 4.10 -0.06 0.61
N THR A 38 3.63 -0.30 1.83
CA THR A 38 3.63 0.72 2.90
C THR A 38 4.92 0.66 3.72
N TRP A 39 5.28 1.78 4.34
CA TRP A 39 6.39 1.81 5.30
C TRP A 39 5.97 1.30 6.67
N GLY A 40 4.81 1.74 7.14
CA GLY A 40 4.18 1.34 8.39
C GLY A 40 2.68 1.12 8.18
N THR A 41 2.07 0.42 9.13
CA THR A 41 0.65 0.09 9.16
C THR A 41 0.19 0.20 10.62
N ASP A 42 -0.93 0.87 10.84
CA ASP A 42 -1.53 1.10 12.15
C ASP A 42 -3.08 1.06 12.07
N ALA A 43 -3.75 1.47 13.15
CA ALA A 43 -5.22 1.49 13.23
C ALA A 43 -5.89 2.37 12.17
N THR A 44 -5.17 3.32 11.56
CA THR A 44 -5.70 4.22 10.52
C THR A 44 -5.58 3.65 9.12
N THR A 45 -4.90 2.52 8.92
CA THR A 45 -4.53 2.04 7.56
C THR A 45 -5.69 1.40 6.79
N LYS A 46 -6.81 1.08 7.45
CA LYS A 46 -7.95 0.39 6.82
C LYS A 46 -8.42 1.02 5.49
N PRO A 47 -8.62 2.35 5.37
CA PRO A 47 -9.10 2.96 4.12
C PRO A 47 -8.15 2.74 2.93
N LEU A 48 -6.83 2.71 3.16
CA LEU A 48 -5.84 2.41 2.13
C LEU A 48 -5.99 0.97 1.64
N LEU A 49 -6.17 0.01 2.55
CA LEU A 49 -6.35 -1.40 2.21
C LEU A 49 -7.65 -1.64 1.42
N ASP A 50 -8.75 -1.04 1.87
CA ASP A 50 -10.04 -1.13 1.18
C ASP A 50 -9.97 -0.55 -0.23
N THR A 51 -9.34 0.62 -0.38
CA THR A 51 -9.20 1.29 -1.69
C THR A 51 -8.29 0.51 -2.63
N ALA A 52 -7.17 -0.03 -2.12
CA ALA A 52 -6.28 -0.87 -2.91
C ALA A 52 -7.03 -2.12 -3.41
N ALA A 53 -7.79 -2.78 -2.54
CA ALA A 53 -8.60 -3.94 -2.89
C ALA A 53 -9.65 -3.61 -3.97
N ALA A 54 -10.36 -2.48 -3.85
CA ALA A 54 -11.34 -2.02 -4.84
C ALA A 54 -10.73 -1.76 -6.23
N ASN A 55 -9.42 -1.47 -6.30
CA ASN A 55 -8.68 -1.25 -7.55
C ASN A 55 -7.90 -2.50 -8.01
N GLY A 56 -8.06 -3.64 -7.35
CA GLY A 56 -7.34 -4.87 -7.65
C GLY A 56 -5.82 -4.74 -7.42
N ILE A 57 -5.42 -3.89 -6.47
CA ILE A 57 -4.03 -3.68 -6.05
C ILE A 57 -3.79 -4.43 -4.75
N LYS A 58 -2.71 -5.22 -4.71
CA LYS A 58 -2.26 -5.91 -3.50
C LYS A 58 -1.38 -4.98 -2.66
N VAL A 59 -1.29 -5.24 -1.36
CA VAL A 59 -0.50 -4.42 -0.44
C VAL A 59 0.52 -5.29 0.27
N ILE A 60 1.79 -4.88 0.21
CA ILE A 60 2.84 -5.33 1.12
C ILE A 60 2.81 -4.39 2.32
N ALA A 61 2.27 -4.87 3.44
CA ALA A 61 2.13 -4.07 4.67
C ALA A 61 3.45 -4.06 5.46
N GLY A 62 4.05 -2.88 5.61
CA GLY A 62 5.20 -2.68 6.49
C GLY A 62 4.77 -2.55 7.95
N PHE A 63 5.54 -3.15 8.87
CA PHE A 63 5.42 -2.98 10.32
C PHE A 63 6.78 -2.63 10.90
N TRP A 64 6.84 -1.55 11.69
CA TRP A 64 8.04 -1.20 12.44
C TRP A 64 8.04 -1.94 13.77
N LEU A 65 9.07 -2.75 13.99
CA LEU A 65 9.22 -3.55 15.22
C LEU A 65 9.99 -2.81 16.31
N GLN A 66 10.67 -1.71 15.97
CA GLN A 66 11.43 -0.88 16.88
C GLN A 66 11.00 0.60 16.75
N PRO A 67 11.01 1.38 17.85
CA PRO A 67 10.71 2.82 17.81
C PRO A 67 11.64 3.57 16.84
N GLY A 68 11.10 4.55 16.12
CA GLY A 68 11.87 5.43 15.23
C GLY A 68 12.18 4.89 13.83
N GLY A 69 11.58 3.76 13.42
CA GLY A 69 11.93 3.10 12.17
C GLY A 69 11.40 3.75 10.88
N GLY A 70 10.33 4.55 10.92
CA GLY A 70 9.56 4.96 9.73
C GLY A 70 9.88 6.34 9.15
N PRO A 71 9.67 6.57 7.85
CA PRO A 71 9.58 7.93 7.30
C PRO A 71 8.46 8.70 8.03
N GLY A 72 8.82 9.76 8.75
CA GLY A 72 7.88 10.56 9.54
C GLY A 72 7.60 10.06 10.97
N SER A 73 8.43 9.18 11.54
CA SER A 73 8.25 8.63 12.91
C SER A 73 8.49 9.63 14.06
N GLY A 74 7.81 10.78 14.06
CA GLY A 74 7.36 11.39 15.31
C GLY A 74 6.40 10.42 16.00
N GLY A 75 6.48 10.33 17.33
CA GLY A 75 5.55 9.55 18.14
C GLY A 75 4.12 10.08 18.12
#